data_AF-A0AAE8JUP8-F1
#
_entry.id   AF-A0AAE8JUP8-F1
#
_cell.length_a   1.000
_cell.length_b   1.000
_cell.length_c   1.000
_cell.angle_alpha   90.00
_cell.angle_beta   90.00
_cell.angle_gamma   90.00
#
_symmetry.space_group_name_H-M   'P 1'
#
loop_
_entity.id
_entity.type
_entity.pdbx_description
1 polymer ?
#
loop_
_entity_poly.entity_id
_entity_poly.type
_entity_poly.pdbx_seq_one_letter_code
_entity_poly.pdbx_strand_id
1 'polypeptide(L)'
;EHHVGFRSMVDDILQVAERHLIKLNQRKRETCPASELVVGMQCGGSDAFSGVTANPAVGFASDLLIRCGGTVMFSEVTEVRDAIHLLTPRAINEEVGKRLLEEMAWYDNYLDLGKTDRSANPSPGNKKGGLANV
;
A
#
# COMPACT_ATOMS: atom_id res chain seq x y z
N GLU A 1 15.36 39.14 -3.56
CA GLU A 1 15.16 37.93 -4.37
C GLU A 1 15.75 38.18 -5.76
N HIS A 2 16.64 37.31 -6.25
CA HIS A 2 17.44 37.55 -7.46
C HIS A 2 16.99 36.71 -8.66
N HIS A 3 15.70 36.35 -8.73
CA HIS A 3 15.20 35.52 -9.83
C HIS A 3 14.41 36.37 -10.82
N VAL A 4 14.98 36.60 -12.01
CA VAL A 4 14.37 37.42 -13.07
C VAL A 4 13.57 36.49 -14.01
N GLY A 5 12.34 36.16 -13.61
CA GLY A 5 11.41 35.38 -14.43
C GLY A 5 11.52 33.86 -14.29
N PHE A 6 10.55 33.15 -14.87
CA PHE A 6 10.37 31.70 -14.72
C PHE A 6 11.63 30.89 -15.08
N ARG A 7 12.32 31.25 -16.16
CA ARG A 7 13.52 30.53 -16.60
C ARG A 7 14.67 30.63 -15.59
N SER A 8 14.95 31.83 -15.08
CA SER A 8 15.96 32.04 -14.04
C SER A 8 15.63 31.25 -12.77
N MET A 9 14.36 31.24 -12.35
CA MET A 9 13.92 30.43 -11.21
C MET A 9 14.16 28.93 -11.44
N VAL A 10 13.82 28.41 -12.62
CA VAL A 10 14.04 26.99 -12.96
C VAL A 10 15.52 26.67 -13.03
N ASP A 11 16.34 27.52 -13.64
CA ASP A 11 17.79 27.32 -13.75
C ASP A 11 18.43 27.22 -12.34
N ASP A 12 18.00 28.03 -11.40
CA ASP A 12 18.49 27.97 -10.01
C ASP A 12 18.02 26.70 -9.28
N ILE A 13 16.78 26.25 -9.51
CA ILE A 13 16.28 24.96 -8.99
C ILE A 13 17.12 23.80 -9.55
N LEU A 14 17.44 23.84 -10.84
CA LEU A 14 18.24 22.80 -11.50
C LEU A 14 19.68 22.76 -10.96
N GLN A 15 20.30 23.90 -10.69
CA GLN A 15 21.62 23.94 -10.04
C GLN A 15 21.60 23.32 -8.64
N VAL A 16 20.54 23.56 -7.86
CA VAL A 16 20.37 22.92 -6.55
C VAL A 16 20.14 21.42 -6.71
N ALA A 17 19.30 21.01 -7.66
CA ALA A 17 19.04 19.60 -7.95
C ALA A 17 20.32 18.85 -8.36
N GLU A 18 21.15 19.44 -9.23
CA GLU A 18 22.43 18.87 -9.66
C GLU A 18 23.36 18.61 -8.47
N ARG A 19 23.46 19.56 -7.53
CA ARG A 19 24.25 19.37 -6.30
C ARG A 19 23.76 18.19 -5.47
N HIS A 20 22.44 18.04 -5.31
CA HIS A 20 21.86 16.90 -4.61
C HIS A 20 22.14 15.59 -5.34
N LEU A 21 21.98 15.57 -6.67
CA LEU A 21 22.23 14.40 -7.50
C LEU A 21 23.69 13.93 -7.40
N ILE A 22 24.66 14.85 -7.49
CA ILE A 22 26.09 14.53 -7.35
C ILE A 22 26.35 13.86 -5.99
N LYS A 23 25.82 14.41 -4.90
CA LYS A 23 25.97 13.83 -3.55
C LYS A 23 25.28 12.48 -3.43
N LEU A 24 24.05 12.33 -3.92
CA LEU A 24 23.30 11.08 -3.84
C LEU A 24 23.94 9.97 -4.69
N ASN A 25 24.56 10.32 -5.82
CA ASN A 25 25.25 9.39 -6.70
C ASN A 25 26.53 8.78 -6.09
N GLN A 26 27.05 9.38 -5.00
CA GLN A 26 28.20 8.84 -4.27
C GLN A 26 27.81 7.79 -3.21
N ARG A 27 26.51 7.62 -2.92
CA ARG A 27 26.03 6.66 -1.90
C ARG A 27 26.30 5.22 -2.33
N LYS A 28 26.66 4.38 -1.38
CA LYS A 28 26.80 2.93 -1.57
C LYS A 28 25.83 2.19 -0.66
N ARG A 29 25.43 0.99 -1.09
CA ARG A 29 24.66 0.07 -0.24
C ARG A 29 25.59 -0.54 0.79
N GLU A 30 25.03 -0.84 1.94
CA GLU A 30 25.70 -1.51 3.06
C GLU A 30 24.83 -2.68 3.50
N THR A 31 25.44 -3.65 4.20
CA THR A 31 24.70 -4.73 4.81
C THR A 31 23.91 -4.19 5.99
N CYS A 32 22.59 -4.32 5.95
CA CYS A 32 21.68 -3.95 7.03
C CYS A 32 20.87 -5.17 7.47
N PRO A 33 20.43 -5.24 8.74
CA PRO A 33 19.55 -6.32 9.18
C PRO A 33 18.18 -6.22 8.48
N ALA A 34 17.53 -7.36 8.27
CA ALA A 34 16.21 -7.41 7.63
C ALA A 34 15.10 -6.70 8.44
N SER A 35 15.34 -6.43 9.73
CA SER A 35 14.47 -5.61 10.58
C SER A 35 14.28 -4.18 10.09
N GLU A 36 15.21 -3.65 9.28
CA GLU A 36 15.10 -2.30 8.70
C GLU A 36 14.16 -2.25 7.49
N LEU A 37 13.62 -3.39 7.05
CA LEU A 37 12.69 -3.44 5.92
C LEU A 37 11.29 -3.01 6.33
N VAL A 38 10.69 -2.17 5.48
CA VAL A 38 9.26 -1.83 5.49
C VAL A 38 8.68 -2.27 4.15
N VAL A 39 7.80 -3.27 4.16
CA VAL A 39 7.27 -3.91 2.95
C VAL A 39 5.76 -3.71 2.85
N GLY A 40 5.32 -3.04 1.77
CA GLY A 40 3.91 -2.92 1.42
C GLY A 40 3.48 -3.99 0.42
N MET A 41 2.26 -4.51 0.59
CA MET A 41 1.65 -5.51 -0.28
C MET A 41 0.31 -4.99 -0.79
N GLN A 42 0.05 -5.24 -2.08
CA GLN A 42 -1.24 -5.00 -2.72
C GLN A 42 -1.49 -6.08 -3.78
N CYS A 43 -2.74 -6.29 -4.12
CA CYS A 43 -3.15 -7.04 -5.28
C CYS A 43 -3.00 -6.19 -6.55
N GLY A 44 -3.02 -6.87 -7.70
CA GLY A 44 -3.12 -6.23 -9.01
C GLY A 44 -4.35 -6.76 -9.73
N GLY A 45 -4.14 -7.48 -10.83
CA GLY A 45 -5.20 -8.27 -11.47
C GLY A 45 -5.42 -9.60 -10.75
N SER A 46 -6.01 -9.57 -9.55
CA SER A 46 -6.40 -10.78 -8.82
C SER A 46 -7.29 -11.69 -9.67
N ASP A 47 -7.07 -13.00 -9.59
CA ASP A 47 -7.76 -14.04 -10.34
C ASP A 47 -8.23 -15.17 -9.42
N ALA A 48 -8.91 -16.17 -9.97
CA ALA A 48 -9.39 -17.31 -9.19
C ALA A 48 -8.29 -18.10 -8.46
N PHE A 49 -7.02 -17.97 -8.87
CA PHE A 49 -5.89 -18.68 -8.26
C PHE A 49 -5.14 -17.85 -7.23
N SER A 50 -5.32 -16.53 -7.22
CA SER A 50 -4.56 -15.59 -6.39
C SER A 50 -4.73 -15.91 -4.91
N GLY A 51 -5.97 -16.16 -4.47
CA GLY A 51 -6.30 -16.53 -3.10
C GLY A 51 -5.80 -17.90 -2.63
N VAL A 52 -5.36 -18.77 -3.55
CA VAL A 52 -4.89 -20.14 -3.25
C VAL A 52 -3.41 -20.37 -3.61
N THR A 53 -2.75 -19.38 -4.22
CA THR A 53 -1.34 -19.46 -4.64
C THR A 53 -0.50 -18.28 -4.14
N ALA A 54 -0.55 -17.14 -4.83
CA ALA A 54 0.27 -15.97 -4.55
C ALA A 54 -0.03 -15.34 -3.18
N ASN A 55 -1.30 -15.18 -2.82
CA ASN A 55 -1.67 -14.53 -1.55
C ASN A 55 -1.23 -15.36 -0.34
N PRO A 56 -1.42 -16.70 -0.29
CA PRO A 56 -0.83 -17.53 0.75
C PRO A 56 0.70 -17.46 0.81
N ALA A 57 1.39 -17.46 -0.32
CA ALA A 57 2.86 -17.37 -0.36
C ALA A 57 3.36 -16.01 0.17
N VAL A 58 2.70 -14.92 -0.19
CA VAL A 58 2.98 -13.57 0.33
C VAL A 58 2.66 -13.48 1.82
N GLY A 59 1.58 -14.12 2.28
CA GLY A 59 1.25 -14.22 3.71
C GLY A 59 2.33 -14.95 4.51
N PHE A 60 2.88 -16.05 3.99
CA PHE A 60 3.99 -16.75 4.65
C PHE A 60 5.26 -15.89 4.67
N ALA A 61 5.58 -15.20 3.57
CA ALA A 61 6.71 -14.27 3.51
C ALA A 61 6.54 -13.08 4.47
N SER A 62 5.30 -12.58 4.66
CA SER A 62 4.96 -11.57 5.66
C SER A 62 5.43 -12.01 7.05
N ASP A 63 5.05 -13.22 7.47
CA ASP A 63 5.37 -13.72 8.80
C ASP A 63 6.87 -13.92 8.99
N LEU A 64 7.60 -14.32 7.93
CA LEU A 64 9.07 -14.39 7.97
C LEU A 64 9.71 -13.02 8.20
N LEU A 65 9.20 -11.97 7.54
CA LEU A 65 9.69 -10.60 7.73
C LEU A 65 9.38 -10.07 9.14
N ILE A 66 8.16 -10.30 9.64
CA ILE A 66 7.79 -9.94 11.02
C ILE A 66 8.68 -10.67 12.03
N ARG A 67 8.99 -11.95 11.82
CA ARG A 67 9.91 -12.73 12.68
C ARG A 67 11.35 -12.21 12.65
N CYS A 68 11.77 -11.55 11.57
CA CYS A 68 13.04 -10.85 11.48
C CYS A 68 13.03 -9.46 12.16
N GLY A 69 11.88 -9.02 12.69
CA GLY A 69 11.69 -7.68 13.26
C GLY A 69 11.39 -6.59 12.21
N GLY A 70 11.10 -6.96 10.97
CA GLY A 70 10.71 -6.03 9.92
C GLY A 70 9.26 -5.58 10.05
N THR A 71 8.86 -4.60 9.24
CA THR A 71 7.48 -4.09 9.20
C THR A 71 6.80 -4.48 7.89
N VAL A 72 5.56 -4.98 7.98
CA VAL A 72 4.73 -5.33 6.82
C VAL A 72 3.42 -4.53 6.86
N MET A 73 2.96 -4.11 5.69
CA MET A 73 1.69 -3.43 5.48
C MET A 73 0.89 -4.12 4.38
N PHE A 74 -0.40 -4.33 4.61
CA PHE A 74 -1.39 -4.61 3.58
C PHE A 74 -2.42 -3.47 3.58
N SER A 75 -3.13 -3.28 2.48
CA SER A 75 -4.01 -2.11 2.28
C SER A 75 -5.31 -2.52 1.58
N GLU A 76 -5.76 -1.74 0.59
CA GLU A 76 -6.90 -2.05 -0.28
C GLU A 76 -8.22 -2.28 0.47
N VAL A 77 -8.74 -1.21 1.11
CA VAL A 77 -10.00 -1.25 1.89
C VAL A 77 -11.11 -1.97 1.12
N THR A 78 -11.32 -1.64 -0.15
CA THR A 78 -12.36 -2.26 -0.99
C THR A 78 -12.20 -3.78 -1.15
N GLU A 79 -10.96 -4.30 -1.15
CA GLU A 79 -10.65 -5.73 -1.31
C GLU A 79 -10.85 -6.51 -0.01
N VAL A 80 -10.62 -5.89 1.14
CA VAL A 80 -10.72 -6.55 2.45
C VAL A 80 -12.04 -6.27 3.17
N ARG A 81 -12.86 -5.33 2.66
CA ARG A 81 -14.04 -4.78 3.35
C ARG A 81 -15.03 -5.85 3.80
N ASP A 82 -15.30 -6.84 2.94
CA ASP A 82 -16.29 -7.89 3.23
C ASP A 82 -15.69 -9.00 4.12
N ALA A 83 -14.37 -9.09 4.20
CA ALA A 83 -13.62 -10.00 5.07
C ALA A 83 -13.14 -9.35 6.38
N ILE A 84 -13.57 -8.12 6.70
CA ILE A 84 -13.09 -7.37 7.88
C ILE A 84 -13.33 -8.11 9.21
N HIS A 85 -14.38 -8.93 9.26
CA HIS A 85 -14.73 -9.78 10.39
C HIS A 85 -13.68 -10.89 10.66
N LEU A 86 -12.78 -11.17 9.72
CA LEU A 86 -11.64 -12.08 9.89
C LEU A 86 -10.35 -11.35 10.30
N LEU A 87 -10.27 -10.03 10.05
CA LEU A 87 -9.11 -9.20 10.43
C LEU A 87 -9.22 -8.68 11.85
N THR A 88 -10.41 -8.22 12.24
CA THR A 88 -10.66 -7.63 13.57
C THR A 88 -10.30 -8.55 14.75
N PRO A 89 -10.53 -9.88 14.73
CA PRO A 89 -10.12 -10.77 15.83
C PRO A 89 -8.61 -10.91 15.96
N ARG A 90 -7.83 -10.50 14.96
CA ARG A 90 -6.36 -10.55 14.96
C ARG A 90 -5.72 -9.26 15.45
N ALA A 91 -6.51 -8.24 15.81
CA ALA A 91 -6.00 -7.01 16.38
C ALA A 91 -5.35 -7.28 17.75
N ILE A 92 -4.25 -6.58 18.05
CA ILE A 92 -3.52 -6.75 19.31
C ILE A 92 -4.34 -6.31 20.54
N ASN A 93 -5.28 -5.39 20.34
CA ASN A 93 -6.19 -4.89 21.36
C ASN A 93 -7.45 -4.26 20.72
N GLU A 94 -8.43 -3.91 21.57
CA GLU A 94 -9.70 -3.32 21.14
C GLU A 94 -9.53 -1.95 20.47
N GLU A 95 -8.58 -1.13 20.93
CA GLU A 95 -8.30 0.17 20.34
C GLU A 95 -7.90 0.06 18.87
N VAL A 96 -6.98 -0.87 18.55
CA VAL A 96 -6.54 -1.14 17.18
C VAL A 96 -7.66 -1.74 16.35
N GLY A 97 -8.45 -2.66 16.92
CA GLY A 97 -9.61 -3.24 16.24
C GLY A 97 -10.67 -2.19 15.90
N LYS A 98 -10.97 -1.28 16.83
CA LYS A 98 -11.90 -0.17 16.61
C LYS A 98 -11.37 0.79 15.55
N ARG A 99 -10.08 1.13 15.60
CA ARG A 99 -9.47 1.99 14.59
C ARG A 99 -9.56 1.39 13.19
N LEU A 100 -9.39 0.07 13.07
CA LEU A 100 -9.57 -0.63 11.80
C LEU A 100 -11.01 -0.50 11.27
N LEU A 101 -12.03 -0.58 12.14
CA LEU A 101 -13.44 -0.38 11.77
C LEU A 101 -13.74 1.07 11.36
N GLU A 102 -13.10 2.05 12.01
CA GLU A 102 -13.23 3.47 11.67
C GLU A 102 -12.76 3.74 10.23
N GLU A 103 -11.65 3.13 9.79
CA GLU A 103 -11.16 3.28 8.41
C GLU A 103 -12.12 2.63 7.38
N MET A 104 -12.77 1.52 7.74
CA MET A 104 -13.81 0.91 6.88
C MET A 104 -15.02 1.83 6.73
N ALA A 105 -15.52 2.37 7.86
CA ALA A 105 -16.67 3.28 7.87
C ALA A 105 -16.35 4.59 7.13
N TRP A 106 -15.13 5.11 7.28
CA TRP A 106 -14.66 6.28 6.55
C TRP A 106 -14.74 6.05 5.03
N TYR A 107 -14.27 4.90 4.56
CA TYR A 107 -14.27 4.57 3.14
C TYR A 107 -15.68 4.34 2.59
N ASP A 108 -16.55 3.68 3.35
CA ASP A 108 -17.96 3.51 2.98
C ASP A 108 -18.63 4.90 2.79
N ASN A 109 -18.42 5.83 3.73
CA ASN A 109 -18.93 7.19 3.63
C ASN A 109 -18.30 7.99 2.47
N TYR A 110 -17.02 7.76 2.15
CA TYR A 110 -16.38 8.37 0.99
C TYR A 110 -17.07 7.97 -0.32
N LEU A 111 -17.43 6.69 -0.47
CA LEU A 111 -18.15 6.19 -1.66
C LEU A 111 -19.56 6.76 -1.74
N ASP A 112 -20.28 6.83 -0.61
CA ASP A 112 -21.62 7.42 -0.53
C ASP A 112 -21.62 8.90 -0.96
N LEU A 113 -20.64 9.69 -0.48
CA LEU A 113 -20.45 11.08 -0.89
C LEU A 113 -20.16 11.21 -2.39
N GLY A 114 -19.42 10.25 -2.94
CA GLY A 114 -19.15 10.12 -4.37
C GLY A 114 -20.33 9.61 -5.21
N LYS A 115 -21.45 9.24 -4.56
CA LYS A 115 -22.61 8.59 -5.20
C LYS A 115 -22.21 7.34 -6.00
N THR A 116 -21.26 6.59 -5.47
CA THR A 116 -20.74 5.36 -6.05
C THR A 116 -20.80 4.25 -5.01
N ASP A 117 -20.63 3.01 -5.46
CA ASP A 117 -20.67 1.84 -4.59
C ASP A 117 -19.44 0.95 -4.84
N ARG A 118 -19.42 -0.21 -4.17
CA ARG A 118 -18.35 -1.20 -4.31
C ARG A 118 -18.62 -2.20 -5.44
N SER A 119 -19.62 -2.00 -6.31
CA SER A 119 -19.96 -2.94 -7.40
C SER A 119 -18.86 -3.12 -8.44
N ALA A 120 -17.96 -2.13 -8.52
CA ALA A 120 -16.73 -2.20 -9.28
C ALA A 120 -15.69 -3.17 -8.68
N ASN A 121 -15.93 -3.73 -7.48
CA ASN A 121 -15.16 -4.84 -6.92
C ASN A 121 -16.01 -6.14 -6.92
N PRO A 122 -15.56 -7.24 -7.55
CA PRO A 122 -14.30 -7.39 -8.27
C PRO A 122 -14.22 -6.52 -9.54
N SER A 123 -13.02 -6.03 -9.86
CA SER A 123 -12.77 -5.21 -11.05
C SER A 123 -13.05 -5.98 -12.34
N PRO A 124 -13.27 -5.31 -13.50
CA PRO A 124 -13.47 -6.01 -14.77
C PRO A 124 -12.34 -6.99 -15.10
N GLY A 125 -11.10 -6.65 -14.72
CA GLY A 125 -9.94 -7.53 -14.87
C GLY A 125 -10.05 -8.79 -14.01
N ASN A 126 -10.49 -8.65 -12.75
CA ASN A 126 -10.65 -9.78 -11.84
C ASN A 126 -11.79 -10.71 -12.27
N LYS A 127 -12.92 -10.12 -12.72
CA LYS A 127 -14.05 -10.87 -13.29
C LYS A 127 -13.61 -11.70 -14.49
N LYS A 128 -12.81 -11.12 -15.39
CA LYS A 128 -12.20 -11.86 -16.52
C LYS A 128 -11.23 -12.95 -16.05
N GLY A 129 -10.53 -12.73 -14.93
CA GLY A 129 -9.68 -13.70 -14.24
C GLY A 129 -10.44 -14.77 -13.43
N GLY A 130 -11.77 -14.79 -13.48
CA GLY A 130 -12.61 -15.80 -12.81
C GLY A 130 -13.01 -15.47 -11.38
N LEU A 131 -12.80 -14.24 -10.91
CA LEU A 131 -13.22 -13.79 -9.58
C LEU A 131 -14.64 -13.23 -9.67
N ALA A 132 -15.61 -14.01 -9.22
CA ALA A 132 -17.04 -13.74 -9.44
C ALA A 132 -17.73 -13.05 -8.26
N ASN A 133 -17.30 -13.30 -7.03
CA ASN A 133 -17.87 -12.73 -5.82
C ASN A 133 -16.77 -12.14 -4.92
N VAL A 134 -17.18 -11.10 -4.18
CA VAL A 134 -16.57 -10.68 -2.92
C VAL A 134 -17.23 -11.43 -1.76
#